data_AF-O16389-F1
#
_entry.id   AF-O16389-F1
#
_cell.length_a   1.000
_cell.length_b   1.000
_cell.length_c   1.000
_cell.angle_alpha   90.00
_cell.angle_beta   90.00
_cell.angle_gamma   90.00
#
_symmetry.space_group_name_H-M   'P 1'
#
loop_
_entity.id
_entity.type
_entity.pdbx_description
1 polymer ?
#
loop_
_entity_poly.entity_id
_entity_poly.type
_entity_poly.pdbx_seq_one_letter_code
_entity_poly.pdbx_strand_id
1 'polypeptide(L)'
;MSVYHTPSPSSATSSPLSIDIPQRKCVICLRPAYSNNYGVLTCDACKMFFRRIVILKKDYKCKYDGRCAHVAKSPMVKCKGCRYQQCLDAGMSFQPTFLELTNEKDLDISVTIGNLVFLDTRKSRIMKTQFTDDNLSLEQIVDTRRMKMKSRTINKYISPQDWTFLALYTTVDLLLNLDFMEKLSTPDKLILLRHSASKCALLGGAMRTYLDKKDRMTTVDGQDIYPKEMRALLGFQQGADQFLDRVRSLLISKLAELDVTTEECILISAIIFCDPAVFYDQDNPNAQQIVSAQQQNFTSALSQYCLLMYHRNGPSRLTNLLSLCPIIQKNFEDLQYLTMVFRLAVKGMKFKKIEQELI
;
A
#
# COMPACT_ATOMS: atom_id res chain seq x y z
N MET A 1 -60.82 64.94 8.38
CA MET A 1 -60.12 66.15 7.89
C MET A 1 -59.03 65.71 6.92
N SER A 2 -59.01 66.36 5.76
CA SER A 2 -58.23 66.24 4.51
C SER A 2 -57.21 65.13 4.25
N VAL A 3 -57.44 64.54 3.08
CA VAL A 3 -56.58 63.78 2.16
C VAL A 3 -55.59 64.73 1.47
N TYR A 4 -54.33 64.31 1.24
CA TYR A 4 -53.54 64.74 0.07
C TYR A 4 -52.59 63.63 -0.38
N HIS A 5 -52.83 63.13 -1.60
CA HIS A 5 -51.94 62.28 -2.39
C HIS A 5 -51.04 63.18 -3.27
N THR A 6 -49.79 62.79 -3.46
CA THR A 6 -48.97 63.15 -4.64
C THR A 6 -48.03 61.99 -5.00
N PRO A 7 -47.95 61.54 -6.28
CA PRO A 7 -47.12 60.40 -6.69
C PRO A 7 -45.82 60.76 -7.46
N SER A 8 -44.79 59.91 -7.28
CA SER A 8 -43.70 59.47 -8.22
C SER A 8 -42.75 60.53 -8.84
N PRO A 9 -41.48 60.24 -9.23
CA PRO A 9 -41.05 59.02 -9.93
C PRO A 9 -39.64 58.45 -9.60
N SER A 10 -39.38 57.32 -10.26
CA SER A 10 -38.26 56.39 -10.28
C SER A 10 -36.86 56.98 -10.48
N SER A 11 -35.84 56.35 -9.88
CA SER A 11 -34.44 56.42 -10.34
C SER A 11 -33.75 55.07 -10.09
N ALA A 12 -33.24 54.49 -11.17
CA ALA A 12 -32.52 53.23 -11.21
C ALA A 12 -31.12 53.35 -10.59
N THR A 13 -30.64 52.27 -9.97
CA THR A 13 -29.22 52.11 -9.63
C THR A 13 -28.78 50.69 -10.00
N SER A 14 -27.92 50.61 -10.99
CA SER A 14 -27.27 49.41 -11.53
C SER A 14 -26.28 48.79 -10.55
N SER A 15 -26.21 47.46 -10.50
CA SER A 15 -25.14 46.70 -9.84
C SER A 15 -24.83 45.41 -10.62
N PRO A 16 -23.59 44.89 -10.57
CA PRO A 16 -22.86 44.45 -11.76
C PRO A 16 -22.95 42.95 -12.07
N LEU A 17 -22.98 42.62 -13.37
CA LEU A 17 -22.51 41.40 -14.05
C LEU A 17 -22.53 40.10 -13.21
N SER A 18 -23.72 39.55 -12.98
CA SER A 18 -23.90 38.14 -12.65
C SER A 18 -23.64 37.30 -13.91
N ILE A 19 -22.53 36.56 -13.95
CA ILE A 19 -22.34 35.48 -14.91
C ILE A 19 -23.39 34.42 -14.57
N ASP A 20 -24.45 34.31 -15.37
CA ASP A 20 -25.48 33.27 -15.30
C ASP A 20 -24.85 31.91 -15.64
N ILE A 21 -24.15 31.31 -14.70
CA ILE A 21 -23.82 29.89 -14.75
C ILE A 21 -25.14 29.15 -14.54
N PRO A 22 -25.63 28.33 -15.51
CA PRO A 22 -26.86 27.58 -15.34
C PRO A 22 -26.83 26.85 -14.01
N GLN A 23 -27.76 27.17 -13.11
CA GLN A 23 -27.80 26.61 -11.76
C GLN A 23 -28.05 25.10 -11.85
N ARG A 24 -26.95 24.35 -11.85
CA ARG A 24 -26.96 22.90 -11.82
C ARG A 24 -27.61 22.42 -10.52
N LYS A 25 -28.57 21.50 -10.62
CA LYS A 25 -29.31 20.97 -9.47
C LYS A 25 -28.73 19.62 -9.06
N CYS A 26 -28.68 19.35 -7.77
CA CYS A 26 -28.29 18.06 -7.20
C CYS A 26 -29.24 16.97 -7.71
N VAL A 27 -28.70 15.92 -8.32
CA VAL A 27 -29.53 14.83 -8.88
C VAL A 27 -30.30 14.03 -7.82
N ILE A 28 -29.91 14.14 -6.54
CA ILE A 28 -30.52 13.42 -5.41
C ILE A 28 -31.68 14.21 -4.76
N CYS A 29 -31.53 15.52 -4.57
CA CYS A 29 -32.49 16.31 -3.80
C CYS A 29 -32.90 17.63 -4.44
N LEU A 30 -32.46 17.89 -5.67
CA LEU A 30 -32.80 19.05 -6.51
C LEU A 30 -32.38 20.44 -5.95
N ARG A 31 -31.70 20.49 -4.80
CA ARG A 31 -31.04 21.71 -4.29
C ARG A 31 -29.88 22.14 -5.20
N PRO A 32 -29.48 23.42 -5.23
CA PRO A 32 -28.30 23.88 -5.97
C PRO A 32 -27.06 23.02 -5.69
N ALA A 33 -26.34 22.66 -6.75
CA ALA A 33 -25.12 21.86 -6.71
C ALA A 33 -24.03 22.51 -7.56
N TYR A 34 -22.82 22.58 -7.00
CA TYR A 34 -21.71 23.32 -7.62
C TYR A 34 -20.57 22.40 -8.09
N SER A 35 -20.57 21.12 -7.69
CA SER A 35 -19.50 20.18 -8.00
C SER A 35 -19.98 18.73 -8.09
N ASN A 36 -19.19 17.91 -8.77
CA ASN A 36 -19.32 16.46 -8.70
C ASN A 36 -18.68 15.97 -7.41
N ASN A 37 -19.44 15.24 -6.59
CA ASN A 37 -18.95 14.59 -5.39
C ASN A 37 -19.17 13.09 -5.53
N TYR A 38 -18.12 12.30 -5.30
CA TYR A 38 -18.18 10.84 -5.42
C TYR A 38 -18.66 10.36 -6.80
N GLY A 39 -18.23 11.06 -7.86
CA GLY A 39 -18.58 10.75 -9.26
C GLY A 39 -19.86 11.44 -9.78
N VAL A 40 -20.65 12.08 -8.92
CA VAL A 40 -22.01 12.54 -9.29
C VAL A 40 -22.25 14.00 -8.86
N LEU A 41 -22.94 14.77 -9.71
CA LEU A 41 -23.34 16.15 -9.41
C LEU A 41 -24.32 16.21 -8.22
N THR A 42 -23.83 16.66 -7.07
CA THR A 42 -24.61 16.68 -5.83
C THR A 42 -24.32 17.91 -4.98
N CYS A 43 -25.26 18.29 -4.10
CA CYS A 43 -25.02 19.34 -3.10
C CYS A 43 -24.21 18.79 -1.90
N ASP A 44 -23.60 19.68 -1.13
CA ASP A 44 -22.76 19.30 0.03
C ASP A 44 -23.52 18.45 1.06
N ALA A 45 -24.81 18.71 1.26
CA ALA A 45 -25.61 17.92 2.17
C ALA A 45 -25.79 16.46 1.71
N CYS A 46 -25.80 16.19 0.40
CA CYS A 46 -25.85 14.82 -0.16
C CYS A 46 -24.48 14.16 -0.15
N LYS A 47 -23.42 14.92 -0.46
CA LYS A 47 -22.02 14.51 -0.26
C LYS A 47 -21.79 14.01 1.17
N MET A 48 -22.05 14.85 2.17
CA MET A 48 -21.80 14.53 3.58
C MET A 48 -22.69 13.39 4.08
N PHE A 49 -23.93 13.32 3.61
CA PHE A 49 -24.84 12.22 3.93
C PHE A 49 -24.30 10.87 3.42
N PHE A 50 -23.90 10.82 2.14
CA PHE A 50 -23.34 9.62 1.53
C PHE A 50 -22.06 9.19 2.24
N ARG A 51 -21.11 10.12 2.43
CA ARG A 51 -19.86 9.87 3.16
C ARG A 51 -20.10 9.29 4.55
N ARG A 52 -21.03 9.88 5.32
CA ARG A 52 -21.36 9.42 6.68
C ARG A 52 -21.93 8.01 6.69
N ILE A 53 -22.74 7.64 5.71
CA ILE A 53 -23.28 6.28 5.60
C ILE A 53 -22.17 5.28 5.32
N VAL A 54 -21.29 5.59 4.37
CA VAL A 54 -20.19 4.71 3.96
C VAL A 54 -19.18 4.52 5.10
N ILE A 55 -18.74 5.61 5.74
CA ILE A 55 -17.78 5.55 6.87
C ILE A 55 -18.38 4.78 8.05
N LEU A 56 -19.59 5.17 8.50
CA LEU A 56 -20.22 4.59 9.69
C LEU A 56 -20.99 3.30 9.41
N LYS A 57 -20.98 2.82 8.16
CA LYS A 57 -21.67 1.62 7.67
C LYS A 57 -23.11 1.50 8.14
N LYS A 58 -23.86 2.58 7.94
CA LYS A 58 -25.27 2.61 8.33
C LYS A 58 -26.13 1.89 7.29
N ASP A 59 -26.71 0.76 7.68
CA ASP A 59 -27.71 0.04 6.90
C ASP A 59 -29.11 0.66 7.12
N TYR A 60 -29.39 1.75 6.41
CA TYR A 60 -30.71 2.37 6.45
C TYR A 60 -31.67 1.64 5.52
N LYS A 61 -32.59 0.84 6.09
CA LYS A 61 -33.67 0.20 5.34
C LYS A 61 -34.90 1.09 5.25
N CYS A 62 -35.53 1.13 4.08
CA CYS A 62 -36.80 1.81 3.89
C CYS A 62 -37.94 1.00 4.52
N LYS A 63 -38.78 1.64 5.34
CA LYS A 63 -39.97 0.99 5.93
C LYS A 63 -41.07 0.66 4.90
N TYR A 64 -41.03 1.29 3.72
CA TYR A 64 -42.04 1.18 2.67
C TYR A 64 -41.48 0.55 1.39
N ASP A 65 -40.36 -0.19 1.50
CA ASP A 65 -39.76 -0.93 0.38
C ASP A 65 -39.49 -0.05 -0.85
N GLY A 66 -38.66 0.98 -0.67
CA GLY A 66 -38.34 1.97 -1.71
C GLY A 66 -39.43 3.01 -2.02
N ARG A 67 -40.69 2.79 -1.64
CA ARG A 67 -41.85 3.59 -2.10
C ARG A 67 -42.16 4.86 -1.28
N CYS A 68 -41.18 5.41 -0.55
CA CYS A 68 -41.41 6.58 0.31
C CYS A 68 -41.96 7.80 -0.43
N ALA A 69 -41.55 8.04 -1.68
CA ALA A 69 -42.03 9.18 -2.47
C ALA A 69 -43.56 9.13 -2.69
N HIS A 70 -44.09 7.93 -2.97
CA HIS A 70 -45.53 7.71 -3.14
C HIS A 70 -46.30 7.92 -1.83
N VAL A 71 -45.75 7.44 -0.71
CA VAL A 71 -46.38 7.54 0.61
C VAL A 71 -46.35 8.98 1.14
N ALA A 72 -45.23 9.68 0.97
CA ALA A 72 -45.04 11.02 1.55
C ALA A 72 -45.69 12.15 0.74
N LYS A 73 -46.22 11.88 -0.47
CA LYS A 73 -46.74 12.88 -1.42
C LYS A 73 -45.84 14.12 -1.52
N SER A 74 -44.53 13.92 -1.45
CA SER A 74 -43.53 14.96 -1.45
C SER A 74 -42.41 14.57 -2.41
N PRO A 75 -41.97 15.48 -3.30
CA PRO A 75 -40.83 15.21 -4.18
C PRO A 75 -39.51 15.09 -3.40
N MET A 76 -39.48 15.51 -2.13
CA MET A 76 -38.28 15.44 -1.30
C MET A 76 -38.15 14.10 -0.57
N VAL A 77 -37.02 13.44 -0.79
CA VAL A 77 -36.67 12.18 -0.13
C VAL A 77 -36.26 12.43 1.32
N LYS A 78 -37.23 12.27 2.25
CA LYS A 78 -36.96 12.35 3.70
C LYS A 78 -36.38 11.07 4.27
N CYS A 79 -36.71 9.92 3.69
CA CYS A 79 -36.24 8.62 4.16
C CYS A 79 -34.74 8.44 3.88
N LYS A 80 -33.95 8.13 4.93
CA LYS A 80 -32.51 7.88 4.79
C LYS A 80 -32.22 6.68 3.88
N GLY A 81 -33.01 5.60 3.96
CA GLY A 81 -32.84 4.43 3.10
C GLY A 81 -33.05 4.76 1.63
N CYS A 82 -34.18 5.39 1.27
CA CYS A 82 -34.42 5.83 -0.10
C CYS A 82 -33.39 6.85 -0.60
N ARG A 83 -32.95 7.79 0.25
CA ARG A 83 -31.95 8.78 -0.13
C ARG A 83 -30.60 8.13 -0.43
N TYR A 84 -30.21 7.14 0.36
CA TYR A 84 -28.97 6.39 0.13
C TYR A 84 -29.07 5.54 -1.14
N GLN A 85 -30.20 4.86 -1.36
CA GLN A 85 -30.43 4.11 -2.58
C GLN A 85 -30.34 5.00 -3.82
N GLN A 86 -30.95 6.19 -3.81
CA GLN A 86 -30.80 7.15 -4.91
C GLN A 86 -29.35 7.61 -5.13
N CYS A 87 -28.53 7.69 -4.07
CA CYS A 87 -27.11 7.98 -4.24
C CYS A 87 -26.41 6.85 -5.00
N LEU A 88 -26.70 5.59 -4.64
CA LEU A 88 -26.16 4.40 -5.32
C LEU A 88 -26.65 4.31 -6.76
N ASP A 89 -27.94 4.50 -7.01
CA ASP A 89 -28.55 4.44 -8.35
C ASP A 89 -27.99 5.52 -9.28
N ALA A 90 -27.65 6.70 -8.73
CA ALA A 90 -27.01 7.77 -9.48
C ALA A 90 -25.51 7.51 -9.76
N GLY A 91 -24.94 6.44 -9.21
CA GLY A 91 -23.54 6.06 -9.40
C GLY A 91 -22.57 6.68 -8.40
N MET A 92 -23.02 7.14 -7.23
CA MET A 92 -22.10 7.63 -6.20
C MET A 92 -21.23 6.49 -5.66
N SER A 93 -19.92 6.68 -5.68
CA SER A 93 -18.95 5.71 -5.14
C SER A 93 -17.90 6.40 -4.27
N PHE A 94 -17.67 5.85 -3.08
CA PHE A 94 -16.67 6.34 -2.13
C PHE A 94 -15.96 5.17 -1.47
N GLN A 95 -14.64 5.14 -1.62
CA GLN A 95 -13.76 4.20 -0.95
C GLN A 95 -13.00 4.98 0.14
N PRO A 96 -13.37 4.83 1.42
CA PRO A 96 -12.66 5.49 2.51
C PRO A 96 -11.23 5.00 2.59
N THR A 97 -10.31 5.91 2.89
CA THR A 97 -8.97 5.55 3.33
C THR A 97 -9.01 4.97 4.74
N PHE A 98 -7.98 4.22 5.13
CA PHE A 98 -7.86 3.68 6.49
C PHE A 98 -8.02 4.78 7.55
N LEU A 99 -7.34 5.92 7.37
CA LEU A 99 -7.39 7.06 8.30
C LEU A 99 -8.80 7.65 8.45
N GLU A 100 -9.63 7.61 7.40
CA GLU A 100 -11.02 8.09 7.48
C GLU A 100 -11.95 7.14 8.25
N LEU A 101 -11.53 5.90 8.49
CA LEU A 101 -12.28 4.88 9.23
C LEU A 101 -11.84 4.78 10.69
N THR A 102 -10.61 5.20 10.99
CA THR A 102 -10.03 5.17 12.33
C THR A 102 -10.70 6.17 13.27
N ASN A 103 -10.76 5.83 14.55
CA ASN A 103 -11.17 6.72 15.63
C ASN A 103 -10.06 6.81 16.70
N GLU A 104 -10.31 7.54 17.80
CA GLU A 104 -9.33 7.72 18.88
C GLU A 104 -8.80 6.39 19.47
N LYS A 105 -9.60 5.31 19.44
CA LYS A 105 -9.18 3.99 19.91
C LYS A 105 -8.21 3.29 18.96
N ASP A 106 -8.15 3.72 17.70
CA ASP A 106 -7.30 3.13 16.65
C ASP A 106 -6.03 3.97 16.40
N LEU A 107 -5.75 4.96 17.27
CA LEU A 107 -4.66 5.91 17.08
C LEU A 107 -3.29 5.22 17.00
N ASP A 108 -3.00 4.30 17.92
CA ASP A 108 -1.71 3.59 17.97
C ASP A 108 -1.43 2.80 16.67
N ILE A 109 -2.48 2.21 16.09
CA ILE A 109 -2.38 1.43 14.85
C ILE A 109 -2.20 2.36 13.66
N SER A 110 -2.91 3.49 13.66
CA SER A 110 -2.75 4.52 12.63
C SER A 110 -1.34 5.08 12.61
N VAL A 111 -0.74 5.31 13.78
CA VAL A 111 0.65 5.71 13.92
C VAL A 111 1.59 4.61 13.42
N THR A 112 1.34 3.35 13.82
CA THR A 112 2.16 2.20 13.40
C THR A 112 2.17 2.04 11.87
N ILE A 113 1.00 2.03 11.24
CA ILE A 113 0.87 1.92 9.78
C ILE A 113 1.45 3.16 9.09
N GLY A 114 1.19 4.36 9.61
CA GLY A 114 1.73 5.61 9.09
C GLY A 114 3.27 5.62 9.06
N ASN A 115 3.92 5.13 10.12
CA ASN A 115 5.37 4.99 10.19
C ASN A 115 5.89 4.01 9.14
N LEU A 116 5.25 2.84 8.96
CA LEU A 116 5.63 1.88 7.93
C LEU A 116 5.48 2.46 6.51
N VAL A 117 4.37 3.14 6.23
CA VAL A 117 4.13 3.80 4.93
C VAL A 117 5.19 4.86 4.65
N PHE A 118 5.55 5.65 5.66
CA PHE A 118 6.61 6.66 5.54
C PHE A 118 7.96 6.04 5.18
N LEU A 119 8.36 4.97 5.88
CA LEU A 119 9.62 4.28 5.61
C LEU A 119 9.64 3.63 4.22
N ASP A 120 8.53 2.98 3.80
CA ASP A 120 8.42 2.38 2.46
C ASP A 120 8.45 3.43 1.35
N THR A 121 7.77 4.56 1.55
CA THR A 121 7.80 5.70 0.62
C THR A 121 9.23 6.24 0.47
N ARG A 122 9.97 6.37 1.57
CA ARG A 122 11.38 6.77 1.57
C ARG A 122 12.23 5.76 0.80
N LYS A 123 12.10 4.45 1.06
CA LYS A 123 12.79 3.37 0.32
C LYS A 123 12.51 3.48 -1.18
N SER A 124 11.24 3.58 -1.57
CA SER A 124 10.80 3.70 -2.96
C SER A 124 11.37 4.93 -3.66
N ARG A 125 11.44 6.07 -2.95
CA ARG A 125 12.06 7.30 -3.46
C ARG A 125 13.55 7.11 -3.72
N ILE A 126 14.28 6.50 -2.78
CA ILE A 126 15.72 6.23 -2.93
C ILE A 126 15.96 5.32 -4.15
N MET A 127 15.24 4.20 -4.27
CA MET A 127 15.32 3.29 -5.41
C MET A 127 15.10 3.98 -6.77
N LYS A 128 14.17 4.94 -6.84
CA LYS A 128 13.87 5.66 -8.08
C LYS A 128 14.90 6.74 -8.41
N THR A 129 15.43 7.43 -7.41
CA THR A 129 16.16 8.70 -7.61
C THR A 129 17.66 8.62 -7.35
N GLN A 130 18.13 7.59 -6.66
CA GLN A 130 19.52 7.50 -6.18
C GLN A 130 20.17 6.17 -6.54
N PHE A 131 21.50 6.14 -6.51
CA PHE A 131 22.31 4.94 -6.65
C PHE A 131 23.56 5.04 -5.77
N THR A 132 24.29 3.94 -5.61
CA THR A 132 25.62 3.91 -5.00
C THR A 132 26.52 2.93 -5.75
N ASP A 133 27.82 3.22 -5.78
CA ASP A 133 28.83 2.29 -6.33
C ASP A 133 29.50 1.47 -5.20
N ASP A 134 29.11 1.71 -3.95
CA ASP A 134 29.64 1.03 -2.77
C ASP A 134 29.31 -0.47 -2.78
N ASN A 135 30.03 -1.23 -1.95
CA ASN A 135 29.90 -2.67 -1.82
C ASN A 135 30.12 -3.10 -0.36
N LEU A 136 29.25 -2.61 0.52
CA LEU A 136 29.33 -2.88 1.96
C LEU A 136 28.77 -4.28 2.31
N SER A 137 29.34 -4.90 3.33
CA SER A 137 28.76 -6.09 3.98
C SER A 137 27.54 -5.71 4.82
N LEU A 138 26.77 -6.71 5.24
CA LEU A 138 25.61 -6.46 6.11
C LEU A 138 26.03 -5.79 7.43
N GLU A 139 27.09 -6.31 8.05
CA GLU A 139 27.67 -5.77 9.29
C GLU A 139 28.09 -4.30 9.13
N GLN A 140 28.78 -3.97 8.04
CA GLN A 140 29.17 -2.59 7.74
C GLN A 140 27.95 -1.67 7.58
N ILE A 141 26.83 -2.15 7.03
CA ILE A 141 25.59 -1.36 6.90
C ILE A 141 24.95 -1.13 8.27
N VAL A 142 24.93 -2.15 9.14
CA VAL A 142 24.41 -2.04 10.50
C VAL A 142 25.22 -1.02 11.32
N ASP A 143 26.55 -1.04 11.18
CA ASP A 143 27.46 -0.15 11.92
C ASP A 143 27.42 1.29 11.39
N THR A 144 27.51 1.48 10.07
CA THR A 144 27.57 2.82 9.48
C THR A 144 26.21 3.54 9.50
N ARG A 145 25.10 2.78 9.55
CA ARG A 145 23.69 3.22 9.49
C ARG A 145 23.28 4.03 8.26
N ARG A 146 24.21 4.62 7.51
CA ARG A 146 23.95 5.42 6.31
C ARG A 146 25.10 5.32 5.31
N MET A 147 24.73 5.06 4.06
CA MET A 147 25.66 5.08 2.93
C MET A 147 25.61 6.40 2.17
N LYS A 148 26.71 6.73 1.48
CA LYS A 148 26.75 7.87 0.57
C LYS A 148 25.97 7.52 -0.70
N MET A 149 24.88 8.24 -0.92
CA MET A 149 24.02 8.08 -2.10
C MET A 149 24.32 9.16 -3.14
N LYS A 150 24.35 8.78 -4.41
CA LYS A 150 24.51 9.68 -5.57
C LYS A 150 23.17 9.83 -6.29
N SER A 151 22.89 11.02 -6.84
CA SER A 151 21.69 11.24 -7.66
C SER A 151 21.81 10.52 -8.99
N ARG A 152 20.74 9.83 -9.42
CA ARG A 152 20.71 9.17 -10.73
C ARG A 152 20.62 10.20 -11.85
N THR A 153 21.39 9.99 -12.91
CA THR A 153 21.20 10.64 -14.20
C THR A 153 20.39 9.73 -15.11
N ILE A 154 19.54 10.29 -15.98
CA ILE A 154 18.56 9.55 -16.79
C ILE A 154 19.21 8.45 -17.66
N ASN A 155 20.49 8.60 -18.03
CA ASN A 155 21.18 7.70 -18.96
C ASN A 155 22.24 6.80 -18.31
N LYS A 156 22.39 6.80 -16.97
CA LYS A 156 23.37 5.91 -16.34
C LYS A 156 22.84 4.48 -16.33
N TYR A 157 23.53 3.59 -17.04
CA TYR A 157 23.30 2.14 -16.92
C TYR A 157 23.61 1.67 -15.49
N ILE A 158 22.69 0.91 -14.92
CA ILE A 158 22.85 0.25 -13.62
C ILE A 158 22.72 -1.25 -13.88
N SER A 159 23.72 -2.02 -13.44
CA SER A 159 23.70 -3.47 -13.63
C SER A 159 22.59 -4.11 -12.78
N PRO A 160 22.04 -5.28 -13.16
CA PRO A 160 21.12 -6.03 -12.31
C PRO A 160 21.67 -6.32 -10.90
N GLN A 161 22.98 -6.50 -10.76
CA GLN A 161 23.66 -6.67 -9.47
C GLN A 161 23.62 -5.38 -8.65
N ASP A 162 23.92 -4.22 -9.25
CA ASP A 162 23.80 -2.94 -8.54
C ASP A 162 22.34 -2.64 -8.13
N TRP A 163 21.37 -3.07 -8.94
CA TRP A 163 19.95 -3.01 -8.59
C TRP A 163 19.58 -3.92 -7.42
N THR A 164 20.11 -5.14 -7.40
CA THR A 164 19.92 -6.12 -6.33
C THR A 164 20.52 -5.60 -5.03
N PHE A 165 21.77 -5.12 -5.08
CA PHE A 165 22.41 -4.42 -3.97
C PHE A 165 21.56 -3.29 -3.42
N LEU A 166 21.08 -2.38 -4.29
CA LEU A 166 20.29 -1.24 -3.85
C LEU A 166 18.94 -1.65 -3.24
N ALA A 167 18.30 -2.69 -3.79
CA ALA A 167 17.07 -3.25 -3.24
C ALA A 167 17.28 -3.86 -1.85
N LEU A 168 18.37 -4.59 -1.65
CA LEU A 168 18.73 -5.14 -0.35
C LEU A 168 19.10 -4.04 0.64
N TYR A 169 19.99 -3.12 0.28
CA TYR A 169 20.40 -2.01 1.14
C TYR A 169 19.21 -1.16 1.59
N THR A 170 18.36 -0.72 0.67
CA THR A 170 17.20 0.12 1.03
C THR A 170 16.17 -0.63 1.86
N THR A 171 16.08 -1.94 1.73
CA THR A 171 15.27 -2.78 2.60
C THR A 171 15.88 -2.91 3.99
N VAL A 172 17.19 -3.13 4.09
CA VAL A 172 17.91 -3.16 5.37
C VAL A 172 17.83 -1.81 6.08
N ASP A 173 18.00 -0.68 5.37
CA ASP A 173 17.81 0.67 5.93
C ASP A 173 16.40 0.82 6.49
N LEU A 174 15.36 0.46 5.73
CA LEU A 174 13.97 0.49 6.21
C LEU A 174 13.80 -0.32 7.50
N LEU A 175 14.26 -1.58 7.51
CA LEU A 175 14.10 -2.48 8.65
C LEU A 175 14.85 -1.98 9.88
N LEU A 176 16.07 -1.44 9.70
CA LEU A 176 16.88 -0.86 10.76
C LEU A 176 16.30 0.43 11.37
N ASN A 177 15.38 1.10 10.68
CA ASN A 177 14.66 2.29 11.16
C ASN A 177 13.31 1.94 11.81
N LEU A 178 13.00 0.68 12.06
CA LEU A 178 11.90 0.29 12.95
C LEU A 178 12.30 0.55 14.41
N ASP A 179 11.45 1.24 15.17
CA ASP A 179 11.78 1.77 16.50
C ASP A 179 12.36 0.72 17.48
N PHE A 180 11.86 -0.53 17.42
CA PHE A 180 12.34 -1.58 18.31
C PHE A 180 13.76 -2.05 18.01
N MET A 181 14.28 -1.80 16.80
CA MET A 181 15.62 -2.25 16.41
C MET A 181 16.71 -1.60 17.26
N GLU A 182 16.47 -0.42 17.83
CA GLU A 182 17.42 0.21 18.75
C GLU A 182 17.61 -0.59 20.05
N LYS A 183 16.63 -1.43 20.42
CA LYS A 183 16.64 -2.26 21.63
C LYS A 183 17.40 -3.59 21.44
N LEU A 184 17.83 -3.90 20.22
CA LEU A 184 18.52 -5.14 19.89
C LEU A 184 20.03 -4.94 19.78
N SER A 185 20.81 -5.95 20.17
CA SER A 185 22.26 -5.96 19.97
C SER A 185 22.62 -6.05 18.49
N THR A 186 23.86 -5.72 18.12
CA THR A 186 24.33 -5.89 16.73
C THR A 186 24.20 -7.34 16.25
N PRO A 187 24.63 -8.38 17.02
CA PRO A 187 24.38 -9.77 16.67
C PRO A 187 22.90 -10.08 16.41
N ASP A 188 21.98 -9.64 17.27
CA ASP A 188 20.54 -9.90 17.12
C ASP A 188 19.97 -9.29 15.84
N LYS A 189 20.37 -8.05 15.53
CA LYS A 189 20.00 -7.36 14.28
C LYS A 189 20.44 -8.17 13.07
N LEU A 190 21.68 -8.66 13.09
CA LEU A 190 22.24 -9.45 11.98
C LEU A 190 21.48 -10.77 11.79
N ILE A 191 21.04 -11.44 12.86
CA ILE A 191 20.22 -12.66 12.77
C ILE A 191 18.91 -12.38 12.03
N LEU A 192 18.16 -11.35 12.46
CA LEU A 192 16.88 -10.97 11.84
C LEU A 192 17.05 -10.57 10.37
N LEU A 193 18.05 -9.72 10.09
CA LEU A 193 18.29 -9.21 8.74
C LEU A 193 18.68 -10.34 7.78
N ARG A 194 19.56 -11.26 8.21
CA ARG A 194 19.92 -12.45 7.40
C ARG A 194 18.71 -13.34 7.13
N HIS A 195 17.83 -13.51 8.12
CA HIS A 195 16.67 -14.36 7.96
C HIS A 195 15.61 -13.77 7.02
N SER A 196 15.38 -12.46 7.04
CA SER A 196 14.17 -11.87 6.41
C SER A 196 14.40 -10.74 5.41
N ALA A 197 15.55 -10.08 5.37
CA ALA A 197 15.73 -8.89 4.53
C ALA A 197 15.51 -9.16 3.03
N SER A 198 16.00 -10.29 2.51
CA SER A 198 15.78 -10.67 1.11
C SER A 198 14.31 -10.98 0.80
N LYS A 199 13.58 -11.62 1.72
CA LYS A 199 12.13 -11.88 1.58
C LYS A 199 11.35 -10.56 1.53
N CYS A 200 11.67 -9.61 2.40
CA CYS A 200 11.09 -8.27 2.40
C CYS A 200 11.45 -7.48 1.14
N ALA A 201 12.68 -7.61 0.63
CA ALA A 201 13.12 -6.95 -0.60
C ALA A 201 12.38 -7.51 -1.82
N LEU A 202 12.23 -8.84 -1.88
CA LEU A 202 11.49 -9.56 -2.90
C LEU A 202 10.01 -9.16 -2.93
N LEU A 203 9.34 -9.17 -1.78
CA LEU A 203 7.95 -8.74 -1.65
C LEU A 203 7.77 -7.27 -2.08
N GLY A 204 8.65 -6.37 -1.63
CA GLY A 204 8.60 -4.95 -2.03
C GLY A 204 8.87 -4.75 -3.54
N GLY A 205 9.74 -5.57 -4.12
CA GLY A 205 9.98 -5.60 -5.57
C GLY A 205 8.71 -6.01 -6.34
N ALA A 206 8.08 -7.11 -5.92
CA ALA A 206 6.82 -7.58 -6.50
C ALA A 206 5.69 -6.55 -6.36
N MET A 207 5.57 -5.90 -5.19
CA MET A 207 4.56 -4.86 -4.96
C MET A 207 4.74 -3.66 -5.88
N ARG A 208 5.99 -3.18 -6.05
CA ARG A 208 6.29 -2.11 -7.03
C ARG A 208 5.88 -2.52 -8.44
N THR A 209 6.23 -3.73 -8.86
CA THR A 209 5.90 -4.23 -10.21
C THR A 209 4.39 -4.38 -10.42
N TYR A 210 3.66 -4.87 -9.42
CA TYR A 210 2.21 -4.95 -9.42
C TYR A 210 1.55 -3.56 -9.57
N LEU A 211 2.01 -2.57 -8.80
CA LEU A 211 1.52 -1.19 -8.89
C LEU A 211 1.84 -0.54 -10.25
N ASP A 212 2.97 -0.89 -10.86
CA ASP A 212 3.35 -0.49 -12.21
C ASP A 212 2.57 -1.25 -13.33
N LYS A 213 1.62 -2.11 -12.96
CA LYS A 213 0.78 -2.93 -13.87
C LYS A 213 1.58 -3.84 -14.79
N LYS A 214 2.71 -4.37 -14.31
CA LYS A 214 3.55 -5.33 -15.01
C LYS A 214 3.28 -6.75 -14.51
N ASP A 215 3.44 -7.73 -15.39
CA ASP A 215 3.17 -9.15 -15.11
C ASP A 215 4.38 -9.93 -14.55
N ARG A 216 5.57 -9.34 -14.64
CA ARG A 216 6.85 -9.98 -14.29
C ARG A 216 7.78 -8.98 -13.62
N MET A 217 8.49 -9.44 -12.58
CA MET A 217 9.46 -8.61 -11.88
C MET A 217 10.51 -8.08 -12.85
N THR A 218 10.76 -6.79 -12.74
CA THR A 218 11.82 -6.07 -13.46
C THR A 218 12.55 -5.15 -12.49
N THR A 219 13.78 -4.82 -12.84
CA THR A 219 14.50 -3.71 -12.22
C THR A 219 13.75 -2.39 -12.45
N VAL A 220 14.10 -1.34 -11.70
CA VAL A 220 13.36 -0.06 -11.73
C VAL A 220 13.42 0.60 -13.12
N ASP A 221 14.48 0.36 -13.89
CA ASP A 221 14.64 0.83 -15.28
C ASP A 221 14.12 -0.16 -16.34
N GLY A 222 13.54 -1.30 -15.92
CA GLY A 222 12.84 -2.24 -16.80
C GLY A 222 13.69 -3.41 -17.33
N GLN A 223 14.93 -3.57 -16.90
CA GLN A 223 15.72 -4.77 -17.21
C GLN A 223 15.14 -6.00 -16.50
N ASP A 224 15.30 -7.17 -17.10
CA ASP A 224 14.97 -8.44 -16.46
C ASP A 224 15.84 -8.65 -15.21
N ILE A 225 15.31 -9.37 -14.21
CA ILE A 225 15.98 -9.62 -12.93
C ILE A 225 17.10 -10.66 -13.03
N TYR A 226 17.08 -11.48 -14.09
CA TYR A 226 18.14 -12.42 -14.40
C TYR A 226 18.69 -12.15 -15.81
N PRO A 227 19.96 -12.48 -16.06
CA PRO A 227 20.56 -12.29 -17.37
C PRO A 227 19.99 -13.26 -18.41
N LYS A 228 19.98 -12.88 -19.69
CA LYS A 228 19.33 -13.65 -20.77
C LYS A 228 19.87 -15.08 -20.88
N GLU A 229 21.13 -15.27 -20.49
CA GLU A 229 21.86 -16.53 -20.49
C GLU A 229 21.33 -17.51 -19.43
N MET A 230 20.55 -17.05 -18.45
CA MET A 230 20.07 -17.89 -17.34
C MET A 230 19.32 -19.13 -17.83
N ARG A 231 18.54 -19.00 -18.92
CA ARG A 231 17.87 -20.13 -19.56
C ARG A 231 18.85 -21.24 -19.97
N ALA A 232 19.99 -20.86 -20.54
CA ALA A 232 21.03 -21.81 -20.94
C ALA A 232 21.76 -22.40 -19.72
N LEU A 233 21.95 -21.60 -18.66
CA LEU A 233 22.65 -22.01 -17.45
C LEU A 233 21.87 -23.00 -16.58
N LEU A 234 20.54 -23.02 -16.67
CA LEU A 234 19.70 -23.97 -15.93
C LEU A 234 19.99 -25.44 -16.29
N GLY A 235 20.55 -25.72 -17.48
CA GLY A 235 20.98 -27.07 -17.87
C GLY A 235 19.84 -28.04 -18.22
N PHE A 236 18.58 -27.68 -17.98
CA PHE A 236 17.39 -28.41 -18.44
C PHE A 236 16.64 -27.61 -19.50
N GLN A 237 16.29 -28.24 -20.63
CA GLN A 237 15.53 -27.56 -21.69
C GLN A 237 14.03 -27.52 -21.39
N GLN A 238 13.47 -28.60 -20.84
CA GLN A 238 12.04 -28.69 -20.57
C GLN A 238 11.71 -28.01 -19.24
N GLY A 239 10.82 -27.02 -19.26
CA GLY A 239 10.35 -26.33 -18.06
C GLY A 239 11.23 -25.17 -17.58
N ALA A 240 12.37 -24.86 -18.21
CA ALA A 240 13.21 -23.72 -17.85
C ALA A 240 12.44 -22.40 -17.91
N ASP A 241 11.71 -22.17 -19.01
CA ASP A 241 10.92 -20.94 -19.18
C ASP A 241 9.79 -20.85 -18.14
N GLN A 242 9.10 -21.98 -17.86
CA GLN A 242 8.05 -22.04 -16.84
C GLN A 242 8.60 -21.76 -15.43
N PHE A 243 9.79 -22.28 -15.13
CA PHE A 243 10.46 -22.01 -13.86
C PHE A 243 10.85 -20.54 -13.73
N LEU A 244 11.48 -19.96 -14.76
CA LEU A 244 11.87 -18.55 -14.78
C LEU A 244 10.67 -17.60 -14.73
N ASP A 245 9.57 -17.94 -15.42
CA ASP A 245 8.30 -17.22 -15.34
C ASP A 245 7.71 -17.30 -13.94
N ARG A 246 7.73 -18.48 -13.31
CA ARG A 246 7.28 -18.64 -11.92
C ARG A 246 8.06 -17.74 -10.98
N VAL A 247 9.39 -17.69 -11.08
CA VAL A 247 10.20 -16.82 -10.20
C VAL A 247 9.83 -15.34 -10.37
N ARG A 248 9.65 -14.88 -11.61
CA ARG A 248 9.33 -13.48 -11.91
C ARG A 248 7.90 -13.07 -11.58
N SER A 249 6.93 -13.97 -11.69
CA SER A 249 5.52 -13.60 -11.73
C SER A 249 4.72 -14.10 -10.53
N LEU A 250 5.17 -15.13 -9.80
CA LEU A 250 4.38 -15.78 -8.73
C LEU A 250 3.81 -14.78 -7.72
N LEU A 251 4.64 -13.92 -7.15
CA LEU A 251 4.17 -12.94 -6.16
C LEU A 251 3.27 -11.89 -6.78
N ILE A 252 3.59 -11.39 -7.97
CA ILE A 252 2.77 -10.40 -8.67
C ILE A 252 1.38 -10.94 -8.95
N SER A 253 1.29 -12.17 -9.46
CA SER A 253 0.02 -12.85 -9.73
C SER A 253 -0.79 -13.00 -8.44
N LYS A 254 -0.16 -13.33 -7.31
CA LYS A 254 -0.84 -13.48 -6.03
C LYS A 254 -1.27 -12.15 -5.40
N LEU A 255 -0.45 -11.10 -5.53
CA LEU A 255 -0.83 -9.73 -5.14
C LEU A 255 -2.04 -9.24 -5.96
N ALA A 256 -2.06 -9.54 -7.26
CA ALA A 256 -3.18 -9.19 -8.15
C ALA A 256 -4.44 -10.01 -7.89
N GLU A 257 -4.32 -11.33 -7.69
CA GLU A 257 -5.42 -12.23 -7.36
C GLU A 257 -6.14 -11.81 -6.06
N LEU A 258 -5.36 -11.36 -5.07
CA LEU A 258 -5.88 -10.90 -3.79
C LEU A 258 -6.16 -9.40 -3.75
N ASP A 259 -5.85 -8.61 -4.78
CA ASP A 259 -5.99 -7.14 -4.74
C ASP A 259 -5.35 -6.53 -3.48
N VAL A 260 -4.07 -6.80 -3.26
CA VAL A 260 -3.34 -6.42 -2.03
C VAL A 260 -2.99 -4.94 -2.05
N THR A 261 -3.33 -4.23 -0.98
CA THR A 261 -3.00 -2.81 -0.80
C THR A 261 -1.56 -2.61 -0.31
N THR A 262 -1.01 -1.40 -0.46
CA THR A 262 0.35 -1.07 0.03
C THR A 262 0.46 -1.27 1.54
N GLU A 263 -0.55 -0.85 2.29
CA GLU A 263 -0.64 -0.98 3.74
C GLU A 263 -0.64 -2.45 4.19
N GLU A 264 -1.39 -3.31 3.50
CA GLU A 264 -1.37 -4.76 3.77
C GLU A 264 0.00 -5.37 3.47
N CYS A 265 0.60 -5.00 2.35
CA CYS A 265 1.90 -5.52 1.92
C CYS A 265 3.02 -5.17 2.91
N ILE A 266 3.10 -3.91 3.37
CA ILE A 266 4.12 -3.48 4.33
C ILE A 266 3.92 -4.11 5.72
N LEU A 267 2.66 -4.34 6.14
CA LEU A 267 2.37 -5.06 7.38
C LEU A 267 2.77 -6.53 7.29
N ILE A 268 2.48 -7.21 6.18
CA ILE A 268 2.98 -8.58 5.92
C ILE A 268 4.51 -8.61 5.96
N SER A 269 5.17 -7.64 5.32
CA SER A 269 6.63 -7.52 5.33
C SER A 269 7.18 -7.38 6.76
N ALA A 270 6.55 -6.55 7.60
CA ALA A 270 6.93 -6.37 9.00
C ALA A 270 6.70 -7.64 9.85
N ILE A 271 5.60 -8.37 9.60
CA ILE A 271 5.32 -9.66 10.26
C ILE A 271 6.37 -10.71 9.89
N ILE A 272 6.74 -10.82 8.60
CA ILE A 272 7.79 -11.74 8.12
C ILE A 272 9.15 -11.37 8.72
N PHE A 273 9.43 -10.08 8.91
CA PHE A 273 10.67 -9.63 9.53
C PHE A 273 10.74 -9.98 11.02
N CYS A 274 9.62 -9.83 11.74
CA CYS A 274 9.55 -10.10 13.17
C CYS A 274 9.30 -11.59 13.44
N ASP A 275 10.24 -12.45 13.07
CA ASP A 275 10.17 -13.88 13.41
C ASP A 275 10.97 -14.17 14.70
N PRO A 276 10.32 -14.48 15.83
CA PRO A 276 11.03 -14.82 17.07
C PRO A 276 11.66 -16.22 17.04
N ALA A 277 11.30 -17.09 16.09
CA ALA A 277 11.82 -18.45 16.01
C ALA A 277 13.28 -18.52 15.54
N VAL A 278 13.79 -17.42 14.97
CA VAL A 278 15.18 -17.32 14.50
C VAL A 278 16.20 -17.30 15.64
N PHE A 279 15.77 -16.98 16.86
CA PHE A 279 16.59 -16.99 18.07
C PHE A 279 16.47 -18.35 18.76
N TYR A 280 16.96 -19.40 18.09
CA TYR A 280 16.88 -20.77 18.61
C TYR A 280 17.94 -21.08 19.67
N ASP A 281 19.01 -20.29 19.74
CA ASP A 281 20.03 -20.45 20.76
C ASP A 281 19.59 -19.78 22.07
N GLN A 282 19.80 -20.45 23.20
CA GLN A 282 19.31 -20.02 24.53
C GLN A 282 19.93 -18.69 24.99
N ASP A 283 20.90 -18.17 24.26
CA ASP A 283 21.67 -16.98 24.59
C ASP A 283 20.89 -15.65 24.43
N ASN A 284 19.73 -15.63 23.77
CA ASN A 284 19.04 -14.36 23.44
C ASN A 284 17.54 -14.28 23.82
N PRO A 285 17.13 -14.65 25.06
CA PRO A 285 15.72 -14.62 25.47
C PRO A 285 15.11 -13.22 25.39
N ASN A 286 15.90 -12.18 25.67
CA ASN A 286 15.44 -10.79 25.58
C ASN A 286 15.12 -10.38 24.14
N ALA A 287 15.98 -10.73 23.18
CA ALA A 287 15.74 -10.42 21.76
C ALA A 287 14.50 -11.15 21.25
N GLN A 288 14.35 -12.43 21.61
CA GLN A 288 13.16 -13.22 21.28
C GLN A 288 11.87 -12.60 21.83
N GLN A 289 11.87 -12.15 23.09
CA GLN A 289 10.72 -11.47 23.70
C GLN A 289 10.37 -10.16 22.99
N ILE A 290 11.37 -9.32 22.71
CA ILE A 290 11.17 -8.06 21.98
C ILE A 290 10.55 -8.33 20.60
N VAL A 291 11.14 -9.26 19.84
CA VAL A 291 10.69 -9.58 18.48
C VAL A 291 9.30 -10.21 18.49
N SER A 292 9.01 -11.10 19.45
CA SER A 292 7.68 -11.70 19.62
C SER A 292 6.62 -10.63 19.90
N ALA A 293 6.90 -9.67 20.79
CA ALA A 293 5.99 -8.57 21.07
C ALA A 293 5.73 -7.72 19.81
N GLN A 294 6.75 -7.45 19.00
CA GLN A 294 6.58 -6.69 17.75
C GLN A 294 5.82 -7.46 16.68
N GLN A 295 6.06 -8.77 16.56
CA GLN A 295 5.27 -9.63 15.68
C GLN A 295 3.77 -9.57 16.04
N GLN A 296 3.46 -9.65 17.33
CA GLN A 296 2.08 -9.53 17.83
C GLN A 296 1.48 -8.15 17.52
N ASN A 297 2.25 -7.08 17.70
CA ASN A 297 1.82 -5.72 17.37
C ASN A 297 1.48 -5.57 15.88
N PHE A 298 2.36 -6.01 14.98
CA PHE A 298 2.11 -5.90 13.53
C PHE A 298 0.97 -6.81 13.07
N THR A 299 0.83 -8.00 13.68
CA THR A 299 -0.31 -8.90 13.40
C THR A 299 -1.63 -8.31 13.89
N SER A 300 -1.64 -7.68 15.06
CA SER A 300 -2.81 -6.96 15.59
C SER A 300 -3.16 -5.76 14.70
N ALA A 301 -2.17 -4.98 14.27
CA ALA A 301 -2.35 -3.87 13.35
C ALA A 301 -2.96 -4.34 12.01
N LEU A 302 -2.48 -5.44 11.43
CA LEU A 302 -3.05 -6.03 10.22
C LEU A 302 -4.48 -6.52 10.43
N SER A 303 -4.74 -7.22 11.53
CA SER A 303 -6.08 -7.69 11.89
C SER A 303 -7.07 -6.53 12.00
N GLN A 304 -6.69 -5.45 12.70
CA GLN A 304 -7.53 -4.28 12.88
C GLN A 304 -7.69 -3.46 11.59
N TYR A 305 -6.64 -3.36 10.76
CA TYR A 305 -6.75 -2.84 9.41
C TYR A 305 -7.77 -3.62 8.59
N CYS A 306 -7.71 -4.95 8.61
CA CYS A 306 -8.67 -5.78 7.89
C CYS A 306 -10.10 -5.60 8.41
N LEU A 307 -10.29 -5.50 9.73
CA LEU A 307 -11.61 -5.24 10.33
C LEU A 307 -12.17 -3.86 9.95
N LEU A 308 -11.32 -2.84 9.92
CA LEU A 308 -11.71 -1.47 9.58
C LEU A 308 -12.00 -1.31 8.09
N MET A 309 -11.25 -1.97 7.20
CA MET A 309 -11.43 -1.85 5.75
C MET A 309 -12.47 -2.82 5.17
N TYR A 310 -12.56 -4.03 5.72
CA TYR A 310 -13.37 -5.14 5.16
C TYR A 310 -14.46 -5.66 6.11
N HIS A 311 -14.56 -5.13 7.34
CA HIS A 311 -15.67 -5.37 8.28
C HIS A 311 -15.85 -6.84 8.66
N ARG A 312 -17.04 -7.38 8.40
CA ARG A 312 -17.39 -8.78 8.63
C ARG A 312 -16.48 -9.74 7.86
N ASN A 313 -15.90 -9.29 6.75
CA ASN A 313 -14.95 -10.07 5.96
C ASN A 313 -13.49 -9.86 6.43
N GLY A 314 -13.25 -9.00 7.42
CA GLY A 314 -11.92 -8.70 7.96
C GLY A 314 -11.14 -9.94 8.39
N PRO A 315 -11.72 -10.88 9.18
CA PRO A 315 -11.03 -12.12 9.54
C PRO A 315 -10.66 -12.99 8.33
N SER A 316 -11.57 -13.14 7.36
CA SER A 316 -11.28 -13.86 6.12
C SER A 316 -10.19 -13.17 5.30
N ARG A 317 -10.20 -11.83 5.26
CA ARG A 317 -9.15 -11.05 4.59
C ARG A 317 -7.80 -11.27 5.26
N LEU A 318 -7.73 -11.23 6.59
CA LEU A 318 -6.51 -11.51 7.35
C LEU A 318 -5.95 -12.89 7.00
N THR A 319 -6.78 -13.93 6.99
CA THR A 319 -6.34 -15.29 6.60
C THR A 319 -5.81 -15.33 5.18
N ASN A 320 -6.48 -14.70 4.22
CA ASN A 320 -6.03 -14.63 2.83
C ASN A 320 -4.67 -13.92 2.72
N LEU A 321 -4.46 -12.82 3.44
CA LEU A 321 -3.20 -12.09 3.46
C LEU A 321 -2.07 -12.90 4.09
N LEU A 322 -2.31 -13.55 5.23
CA LEU A 322 -1.30 -14.40 5.88
C LEU A 322 -0.94 -15.64 5.05
N SER A 323 -1.84 -16.10 4.17
CA SER A 323 -1.53 -17.17 3.21
C SER A 323 -0.42 -16.80 2.22
N LEU A 324 -0.06 -15.52 2.08
CA LEU A 324 1.06 -15.06 1.26
C LEU A 324 2.42 -15.42 1.87
N CYS A 325 2.55 -15.56 3.19
CA CYS A 325 3.81 -15.86 3.86
C CYS A 325 4.52 -17.12 3.31
N PRO A 326 3.88 -18.30 3.23
CA PRO A 326 4.51 -19.48 2.63
C PRO A 326 4.80 -19.32 1.13
N ILE A 327 4.02 -18.51 0.41
CA ILE A 327 4.26 -18.24 -1.02
C ILE A 327 5.51 -17.39 -1.20
N ILE A 328 5.70 -16.38 -0.35
CA ILE A 328 6.90 -15.53 -0.32
C ILE A 328 8.13 -16.37 0.01
N GLN A 329 8.04 -17.26 1.00
CA GLN A 329 9.10 -18.20 1.32
C GLN A 329 9.46 -19.08 0.12
N LYS A 330 8.46 -19.67 -0.56
CA LYS A 330 8.70 -20.50 -1.73
C LYS A 330 9.33 -19.73 -2.90
N ASN A 331 8.87 -18.51 -3.15
CA ASN A 331 9.43 -17.67 -4.22
C ASN A 331 10.89 -17.27 -3.91
N PHE A 332 11.20 -17.01 -2.64
CA PHE A 332 12.56 -16.75 -2.20
C PHE A 332 13.47 -17.96 -2.39
N GLU A 333 13.05 -19.17 -2.02
CA GLU A 333 13.81 -20.42 -2.24
C GLU A 333 14.13 -20.64 -3.73
N ASP A 334 13.16 -20.40 -4.61
CA ASP A 334 13.37 -20.52 -6.05
C ASP A 334 14.39 -19.46 -6.57
N LEU A 335 14.37 -18.25 -6.00
CA LEU A 335 15.36 -17.20 -6.31
C LEU A 335 16.76 -17.56 -5.81
N GLN A 336 16.88 -18.15 -4.61
CA GLN A 336 18.15 -18.64 -4.08
C GLN A 336 18.72 -19.74 -4.97
N TYR A 337 17.88 -20.65 -5.45
CA TYR A 337 18.29 -21.68 -6.40
C TYR A 337 18.84 -21.05 -7.70
N LEU A 338 18.15 -20.06 -8.28
CA LEU A 338 18.67 -19.35 -9.47
C LEU A 338 20.02 -18.69 -9.20
N THR A 339 20.14 -18.02 -8.05
CA THR A 339 21.38 -17.33 -7.66
C THR A 339 22.53 -18.33 -7.48
N MET A 340 22.27 -19.50 -6.90
CA MET A 340 23.25 -20.58 -6.74
C MET A 340 23.70 -21.14 -8.10
N VAL A 341 22.76 -21.48 -8.99
CA VAL A 341 23.08 -21.95 -10.35
C VAL A 341 23.94 -20.91 -11.08
N PHE A 342 23.57 -19.65 -10.98
CA PHE A 342 24.30 -18.56 -11.62
C PHE A 342 25.71 -18.39 -11.06
N ARG A 343 25.88 -18.47 -9.73
CA ARG A 343 27.18 -18.47 -9.04
C ARG A 343 28.10 -19.59 -9.51
N LEU A 344 27.56 -20.80 -9.68
CA LEU A 344 28.32 -21.97 -10.09
C LEU A 344 28.68 -21.96 -11.58
N ALA A 345 27.76 -21.47 -12.42
CA ALA A 345 27.92 -21.54 -13.87
C ALA A 345 28.77 -20.38 -14.45
N VAL A 346 28.69 -19.17 -13.87
CA VAL A 346 29.42 -18.00 -14.39
C VAL A 346 30.69 -17.74 -13.59
N LYS A 347 31.80 -18.34 -14.04
CA LYS A 347 33.11 -18.12 -13.44
C LYS A 347 33.53 -16.64 -13.54
N GLY A 348 34.01 -16.09 -12.41
CA GLY A 348 34.58 -14.74 -12.35
C GLY A 348 33.58 -13.62 -12.04
N MET A 349 32.28 -13.91 -11.91
CA MET A 349 31.32 -12.89 -11.52
C MET A 349 31.47 -12.51 -10.03
N LYS A 350 31.63 -11.21 -9.77
CA LYS A 350 31.72 -10.67 -8.41
C LYS A 350 30.34 -10.24 -7.93
N PHE A 351 29.72 -11.06 -7.07
CA PHE A 351 28.53 -10.67 -6.31
C PHE A 351 28.91 -9.62 -5.27
N LYS A 352 27.97 -8.74 -4.95
CA LYS A 352 28.16 -7.74 -3.89
C LYS A 352 28.18 -8.43 -2.52
N LYS A 353 28.88 -7.88 -1.53
CA LYS A 353 29.08 -8.52 -0.21
C LYS A 353 27.75 -8.83 0.47
N ILE A 354 26.83 -7.85 0.49
CA ILE A 354 25.50 -8.05 1.07
C ILE A 354 24.70 -9.15 0.36
N GLU A 355 24.85 -9.31 -0.95
CA GLU A 355 24.16 -10.37 -1.71
C GLU A 355 24.69 -11.75 -1.34
N GLN A 356 25.98 -11.86 -1.05
CA GLN A 356 26.59 -13.12 -0.60
C GLN A 356 26.10 -13.55 0.78
N GLU A 357 25.71 -12.59 1.62
CA GLU A 357 25.22 -12.85 2.99
C GLU A 357 23.70 -13.07 3.07
N LEU A 358 22.92 -12.45 2.16
CA LEU A 358 21.45 -12.41 2.25
C LEU A 358 20.72 -13.28 1.22
N ILE A 359 21.39 -13.71 0.14
CA ILE A 359 20.81 -14.54 -0.95
C ILE A 359 21.67 -15.78 -1.13
#